data_AF-A0A3B7M439-F1
#
_entry.id   AF-A0A3B7M439-F1
#
_cell.length_a   1.000
_cell.length_b   1.000
_cell.length_c   1.000
_cell.angle_alpha   90.00
_cell.angle_beta   90.00
_cell.angle_gamma   90.00
#
_symmetry.space_group_name_H-M   'P 1'
#
loop_
_entity.id
_entity.type
_entity.pdbx_description
1 polymer ?
#
loop_
_entity_poly.entity_id
_entity_poly.type
_entity_poly.pdbx_seq_one_letter_code
_entity_poly.pdbx_strand_id
1 'polypeptide(L)' 'MTRNEAIELLNCSLAELATLLGISTAAIAQWNPESIPKLREYEIRDIHKLLTEAHDQNVSHEQAESNV' A
#
# COMPACT_ATOMS: atom_id res chain seq x y z
N MET A 1 -1.58 -0.04 -13.90
CA MET A 1 -0.41 -0.55 -13.16
C MET A 1 -0.22 -2.02 -13.46
N THR A 2 1.02 -2.47 -13.62
CA THR A 2 1.41 -3.88 -13.71
C THR A 2 1.69 -4.48 -12.34
N ARG A 3 1.79 -5.80 -12.25
CA ARG A 3 2.19 -6.48 -10.99
C ARG A 3 3.56 -6.03 -10.50
N ASN A 4 4.51 -5.83 -11.41
CA ASN A 4 5.86 -5.41 -11.04
C ASN A 4 5.86 -3.96 -10.55
N GLU A 5 5.13 -3.07 -11.22
CA GLU A 5 4.97 -1.70 -10.75
C GLU A 5 4.36 -1.63 -9.34
N ALA A 6 3.43 -2.52 -9.00
CA ALA A 6 2.87 -2.61 -7.64
C ALA A 6 3.93 -2.99 -6.58
N ILE A 7 4.76 -3.97 -6.91
CA ILE A 7 5.87 -4.47 -6.09
C ILE A 7 6.89 -3.34 -5.87
N GLU A 8 7.25 -2.62 -6.94
CA GLU A 8 8.18 -1.48 -6.88
C GLU A 8 7.59 -0.31 -6.09
N LEU A 9 6.31 0.00 -6.28
CA LEU A 9 5.63 1.12 -5.61
C LEU A 9 5.51 0.93 -4.09
N LEU A 10 5.29 -0.31 -3.65
CA LEU A 10 5.26 -0.67 -2.22
C LEU A 10 6.63 -1.12 -1.70
N ASN A 11 7.63 -1.20 -2.58
CA ASN A 11 8.97 -1.75 -2.29
C ASN A 11 8.93 -3.06 -1.49
N CYS A 12 8.04 -3.98 -1.92
CA CYS A 12 7.75 -5.22 -1.22
C CYS A 12 7.85 -6.42 -2.16
N SER A 13 7.96 -7.63 -1.63
CA SER A 13 7.97 -8.86 -2.42
C SER A 13 6.55 -9.29 -2.84
N LEU A 14 6.44 -10.20 -3.81
CA LEU A 14 5.14 -10.77 -4.25
C LEU A 14 4.33 -11.38 -3.08
N ALA A 15 5.03 -12.03 -2.14
CA ALA A 15 4.40 -12.65 -0.96
C ALA A 15 3.89 -11.59 0.02
N GLU A 16 4.62 -10.51 0.21
CA GLU A 16 4.19 -9.37 1.02
C GLU A 16 3.02 -8.65 0.38
N LEU A 17 3.05 -8.43 -0.94
CA LEU A 17 1.91 -7.86 -1.68
C LEU A 17 0.63 -8.69 -1.47
N ALA A 18 0.74 -10.02 -1.49
CA ALA A 18 -0.37 -10.93 -1.21
C ALA A 18 -0.90 -10.75 0.22
N THR A 19 0.02 -10.66 1.18
CA THR A 19 -0.30 -10.44 2.60
C THR A 19 -0.98 -9.09 2.81
N LEU A 20 -0.46 -8.01 2.22
CA LEU A 20 -1.02 -6.66 2.30
C LEU A 20 -2.43 -6.57 1.73
N LEU A 21 -2.70 -7.30 0.65
CA LEU A 21 -4.01 -7.35 0.00
C LEU A 21 -4.96 -8.41 0.60
N GLY A 22 -4.52 -9.16 1.61
CA GLY A 22 -5.31 -10.21 2.24
C GLY A 22 -5.70 -11.35 1.29
N ILE A 23 -4.88 -11.64 0.28
CA ILE A 23 -5.13 -12.68 -0.72
C ILE A 23 -3.96 -13.64 -0.84
N SER A 24 -4.19 -14.76 -1.53
CA SER A 24 -3.14 -15.73 -1.81
C SER A 24 -2.20 -15.26 -2.93
N THR A 25 -0.93 -15.63 -2.86
CA THR A 25 0.05 -15.42 -3.95
C THR A 25 -0.41 -16.01 -5.28
N ALA A 26 -1.13 -17.13 -5.26
CA ALA A 26 -1.77 -17.72 -6.44
C ALA A 26 -2.81 -16.80 -7.09
N ALA A 27 -3.54 -15.99 -6.31
CA ALA A 27 -4.49 -15.02 -6.85
C ALA A 27 -3.76 -13.87 -7.56
N ILE A 28 -2.63 -13.42 -7.02
CA ILE A 28 -1.77 -12.41 -7.69
C ILE A 28 -1.13 -12.98 -8.96
N ALA A 29 -0.73 -14.25 -8.94
CA ALA A 29 -0.17 -14.92 -10.11
C ALA A 29 -1.19 -15.02 -11.26
N GLN A 30 -2.49 -15.12 -10.95
CA GLN A 30 -3.58 -15.12 -11.93
C GLN A 30 -3.89 -13.73 -12.50
N TRP A 31 -3.36 -12.65 -11.93
CA TRP A 31 -3.55 -11.33 -12.52
C TRP A 31 -2.86 -11.24 -13.87
N ASN A 32 -3.50 -10.52 -14.79
CA ASN A 32 -2.92 -10.26 -16.09
C ASN A 32 -1.58 -9.52 -15.90
N PRO A 33 -0.45 -10.05 -16.42
CA PRO A 33 0.86 -9.42 -16.28
C PRO A 33 0.90 -8.00 -16.86
N GLU A 34 0.10 -7.72 -17.88
CA GLU A 34 0.06 -6.42 -18.55
C GLU A 34 -0.79 -5.38 -17.82
N SER A 35 -1.76 -5.82 -17.01
CA SER A 35 -2.65 -4.91 -16.29
C SER A 35 -3.33 -5.59 -15.13
N ILE A 36 -3.10 -5.11 -13.91
CA ILE A 36 -3.83 -5.62 -12.75
C ILE A 36 -5.28 -5.11 -12.77
N PRO A 37 -6.23 -5.82 -12.13
CA PRO A 37 -7.60 -5.34 -12.02
C PRO A 37 -7.65 -3.94 -11.39
N LYS A 38 -8.44 -3.02 -11.95
CA LYS A 38 -8.56 -1.63 -11.44
C LYS A 38 -8.81 -1.56 -9.94
N LEU A 39 -9.64 -2.45 -9.40
CA LEU A 39 -9.91 -2.53 -7.96
C LEU A 39 -8.61 -2.72 -7.15
N ARG A 40 -7.72 -3.60 -7.61
CA ARG A 40 -6.43 -3.87 -6.96
C ARG A 40 -5.46 -2.71 -7.10
N GLU A 41 -5.48 -2.03 -8.24
CA GLU A 41 -4.73 -0.79 -8.41
C GLU A 41 -5.14 0.27 -7.39
N TYR A 42 -6.45 0.44 -7.14
CA TYR A 42 -6.92 1.34 -6.09
C TYR A 42 -6.44 0.91 -4.71
N GLU A 43 -6.59 -0.36 -4.33
CA GLU A 43 -6.13 -0.85 -3.02
C GLU A 43 -4.63 -0.64 -2.80
N ILE A 44 -3.80 -0.95 -3.79
CA ILE A 44 -2.34 -0.79 -3.69
C ILE A 44 -1.96 0.67 -3.51
N ARG A 45 -2.62 1.58 -4.25
CA ARG A 45 -2.41 3.02 -4.10
C ARG A 45 -2.87 3.52 -2.74
N ASP A 46 -3.98 3.00 -2.23
CA ASP A 46 -4.50 3.33 -0.91
C ASP A 46 -3.53 2.87 0.19
N ILE A 47 -3.01 1.65 0.11
CA ILE A 47 -1.98 1.13 1.03
C ILE A 47 -0.70 1.98 0.97
N HIS A 48 -0.21 2.32 -0.22
CA HIS A 48 0.96 3.18 -0.37
C HIS A 48 0.72 4.58 0.22
N LYS A 49 -0.47 5.14 -0.02
CA LYS A 49 -0.88 6.42 0.54
C LYS A 49 -0.92 6.34 2.06
N LEU A 50 -1.53 5.31 2.63
CA LEU A 50 -1.57 5.06 4.08
C LEU A 50 -0.16 4.90 4.68
N LEU A 51 0.74 4.17 4.02
CA LEU A 51 2.13 4.01 4.46
C LEU A 51 2.91 5.31 4.40
N THR A 52 2.65 6.15 3.39
CA THR A 52 3.28 7.47 3.23
C THR A 52 2.71 8.49 4.21
N GLU A 53 1.39 8.52 4.38
CA GLU A 53 0.67 9.43 5.29
C GLU A 53 0.93 9.10 6.76
N ALA A 54 1.09 7.82 7.11
CA ALA A 54 1.49 7.40 8.45
C ALA A 54 2.89 7.93 8.84
N HIS A 55 3.74 8.30 7.88
CA HIS A 55 5.03 8.92 8.14
C HIS A 55 4.92 10.42 8.47
N ASP A 56 3.81 11.08 8.09
CA ASP A 56 3.62 12.53 8.24
C ASP A 56 2.80 12.91 9.50
N GLN A 57 2.01 11.98 10.04
CA GLN A 57 1.09 12.28 11.15
C GLN A 57 1.71 12.24 12.57
N ASN A 58 3.03 12.05 12.71
CA ASN A 58 3.71 12.13 14.02
C ASN A 58 4.26 13.53 14.35
N VAL A 59 3.89 14.58 13.60
CA VAL A 59 4.44 15.95 13.81
C VAL A 59 3.40 16.95 14.37
N SER A 60 2.15 16.56 14.64
CA SER A 60 1.11 17.54 15.04
C SER A 60 0.39 17.31 16.37
N HIS A 61 0.83 16.39 17.23
CA HIS A 61 0.15 16.14 18.51
C HIS A 61 1.01 16.47 19.75
N GLU A 62 1.64 17.64 19.82
CA GLU A 62 2.32 18.08 21.06
C GLU A 62 2.30 19.60 21.35
N GLN A 63 1.27 20.35 20.92
CA GLN A 63 1.13 21.75 21.35
C GLN A 63 -0.31 22.11 21.74
N ALA A 64 -0.76 21.65 22.91
CA ALA A 64 -1.94 22.21 23.57
C ALA A 64 -2.00 22.00 25.09
N GLU A 65 -0.92 21.63 25.78
CA GLU A 65 -0.90 21.58 27.25
C GLU A 65 0.23 22.47 27.82
N SER A 66 0.02 23.79 27.81
CA SER A 66 0.49 24.67 28.89
C SER A 66 -0.09 26.07 28.69
N ASN A 67 -1.30 26.27 29.18
CA ASN A 67 -1.82 27.59 29.50
C ASN A 67 -2.48 27.46 30.89
N VAL A 68 -1.67 27.59 31.94
CA VAL A 68 -2.10 27.82 33.32
C VAL A 68 -1.35 29.01 33.89
#